data_AF-A0A069DDB6-F1
#
_entry.id   AF-A0A069DDB6-F1
#
_cell.length_a   1.000
_cell.length_b   1.000
_cell.length_c   1.000
_cell.angle_alpha   90.00
_cell.angle_beta   90.00
_cell.angle_gamma   90.00
#
_symmetry.space_group_name_H-M   'P 1'
#
loop_
_entity.id
_entity.type
_entity.pdbx_description
1 polymer ?
#
loop_
_entity_poly.entity_id
_entity_poly.type
_entity_poly.pdbx_seq_one_letter_code
_entity_poly.pdbx_strand_id
1 'polypeptide(L)'
;MTNKEITAESLTPDNRFVSELVIQGDMERITQLYGHPYTIKGTVVHGQALGRTLGYPTINLGGEADLYVSPKPGIYFGTSVILEGDRETEQYNAIISAGNRPTVGGESYFIEAFLLDYSGDLYGRKVLLEFLKYVRKEITFENLDQLMKQMKLDENHARHYFSHRNTE
;
A
#
# COMPACT_ATOMS: atom_id res chain seq x y z
N MET A 1 18.34 -3.78 15.79
CA MET A 1 19.60 -3.22 15.25
C MET A 1 20.13 -4.17 14.19
N THR A 2 19.85 -3.90 12.91
CA THR A 2 20.81 -3.99 11.80
C THR A 2 20.25 -3.12 10.68
N ASN A 3 20.69 -1.86 10.58
CA ASN A 3 20.52 -1.11 9.34
C ASN A 3 21.43 -1.78 8.31
N LYS A 4 20.85 -2.52 7.36
CA LYS A 4 21.59 -2.86 6.14
C LYS A 4 21.68 -1.57 5.34
N GLU A 5 22.81 -0.89 5.45
CA GLU A 5 23.21 0.09 4.44
C GLU A 5 23.34 -0.65 3.11
N ILE A 6 22.38 -0.43 2.22
CA ILE A 6 22.48 -0.90 0.85
C ILE A 6 23.44 0.06 0.14
N THR A 7 24.67 -0.37 -0.06
CA THR A 7 25.68 0.36 -0.83
C THR A 7 25.26 0.44 -2.30
N ALA A 8 25.45 1.59 -2.94
CA ALA A 8 25.05 1.87 -4.32
C ALA A 8 25.61 0.90 -5.40
N GLU A 9 26.58 0.05 -5.03
CA GLU A 9 27.23 -0.95 -5.88
C GLU A 9 26.41 -2.24 -6.13
N SER A 10 25.28 -2.45 -5.42
CA SER A 10 24.46 -3.67 -5.58
C SER A 10 23.18 -3.49 -6.41
N LEU A 11 23.00 -2.35 -7.09
CA LEU A 11 21.79 -2.05 -7.87
C LEU A 11 22.06 -2.25 -9.37
N THR A 12 21.32 -3.14 -10.02
CA THR A 12 21.30 -3.18 -11.49
C THR A 12 20.66 -1.89 -12.05
N PRO A 13 20.97 -1.49 -13.29
CA PRO A 13 20.31 -0.35 -13.92
C PRO A 13 18.78 -0.46 -13.90
N ASP A 14 18.25 -1.67 -14.12
CA ASP A 14 16.80 -1.95 -14.06
C ASP A 14 16.24 -1.70 -12.66
N ASN A 15 16.94 -2.15 -11.63
CA ASN A 15 16.50 -1.94 -10.25
C ASN A 15 16.54 -0.47 -9.85
N ARG A 16 17.55 0.29 -10.32
CA ARG A 16 17.65 1.74 -10.07
C ARG A 16 16.46 2.47 -10.71
N PHE A 17 16.12 2.11 -11.94
CA PHE A 17 15.02 2.74 -12.66
C PHE A 17 13.66 2.46 -12.01
N VAL A 18 13.39 1.21 -11.60
CA VAL A 18 12.19 0.87 -10.80
C VAL A 18 12.18 1.69 -9.50
N SER A 19 13.32 1.79 -8.82
CA SER A 19 13.43 2.56 -7.56
C SER A 19 13.02 4.03 -7.76
N GLU A 20 13.49 4.67 -8.83
CA GLU A 20 13.16 6.05 -9.16
C GLU A 20 11.65 6.22 -9.41
N LEU A 21 11.02 5.32 -10.17
CA LEU A 21 9.57 5.37 -10.42
C LEU A 21 8.77 5.19 -9.12
N VAL A 22 9.16 4.25 -8.25
CA VAL A 22 8.52 4.01 -6.95
C VAL A 22 8.60 5.25 -6.03
N ILE A 23 9.77 5.91 -5.99
CA ILE A 23 10.01 7.12 -5.20
C ILE A 23 9.22 8.32 -5.76
N GLN A 24 9.01 8.39 -7.08
CA GLN A 24 8.21 9.43 -7.72
C GLN A 24 6.69 9.17 -7.63
N GLY A 25 6.30 7.93 -7.34
CA GLY A 25 4.91 7.46 -7.30
C GLY A 25 4.37 7.08 -8.69
N ASP A 26 5.23 6.88 -9.69
CA ASP A 26 4.82 6.54 -11.06
C ASP A 26 4.60 5.03 -11.23
N MET A 27 3.59 4.53 -10.50
CA MET A 27 3.27 3.10 -10.45
C MET A 27 2.71 2.56 -11.76
N GLU A 28 1.99 3.40 -12.51
CA GLU A 28 1.42 3.05 -13.81
C GLU A 28 2.55 2.77 -14.82
N ARG A 29 3.63 3.57 -14.79
CA ARG A 29 4.77 3.38 -15.68
C ARG A 29 5.53 2.09 -15.41
N ILE A 30 5.60 1.65 -14.15
CA ILE A 30 6.20 0.34 -13.80
C ILE A 30 5.41 -0.78 -14.50
N THR A 31 4.09 -0.77 -14.39
CA THR A 31 3.24 -1.77 -15.03
C THR A 31 3.39 -1.77 -16.55
N GLN A 32 3.46 -0.59 -17.17
CA GLN A 32 3.64 -0.46 -18.62
C GLN A 32 4.98 -1.01 -19.12
N LEU A 33 6.05 -0.85 -18.35
CA LEU A 33 7.41 -1.23 -18.77
C LEU A 33 7.76 -2.67 -18.44
N TYR A 34 7.28 -3.18 -17.29
CA TYR A 34 7.65 -4.50 -16.77
C TYR A 34 6.52 -5.53 -16.89
N GLY A 35 5.31 -5.11 -17.27
CA GLY A 35 4.15 -6.00 -17.46
C GLY A 35 3.47 -6.45 -16.17
N HIS A 36 3.95 -5.99 -15.01
CA HIS A 36 3.36 -6.27 -13.71
C HIS A 36 3.50 -5.06 -12.77
N PRO A 37 2.60 -4.90 -11.79
CA PRO A 37 2.68 -3.80 -10.83
C PRO A 37 3.88 -3.94 -9.89
N TYR A 38 4.19 -2.84 -9.19
CA TYR A 38 5.07 -2.89 -8.04
C TYR A 38 4.34 -3.56 -6.87
N THR A 39 5.00 -4.50 -6.19
CA THR A 39 4.36 -5.31 -5.15
C THR A 39 5.14 -5.29 -3.84
N ILE A 40 4.41 -5.38 -2.74
CA ILE A 40 4.98 -5.53 -1.40
C ILE A 40 4.28 -6.68 -0.70
N LYS A 41 5.05 -7.70 -0.30
CA LYS A 41 4.58 -8.83 0.50
C LYS A 41 4.81 -8.54 1.98
N GLY A 42 3.84 -8.88 2.82
CA GLY A 42 3.94 -8.68 4.27
C GLY A 42 2.94 -9.51 5.05
N THR A 43 3.09 -9.50 6.37
CA THR A 43 2.12 -10.12 7.29
C THR A 43 1.20 -9.04 7.84
N VAL A 44 -0.10 -9.30 7.88
CA VAL A 44 -1.06 -8.39 8.48
C VAL A 44 -0.90 -8.39 10.00
N VAL A 45 -0.68 -7.21 10.57
CA VAL A 45 -0.49 -6.99 12.00
C VAL A 45 -1.56 -6.05 12.56
N HIS A 46 -1.67 -6.00 13.89
CA HIS A 46 -2.52 -5.04 14.56
C HIS A 46 -1.98 -3.61 14.41
N GLY A 47 -2.82 -2.70 13.91
CA GLY A 47 -2.57 -1.27 13.92
C GLY A 47 -3.31 -0.53 15.04
N GLN A 48 -3.48 0.78 14.89
CA GLN A 48 -4.20 1.63 15.85
C GLN A 48 -5.73 1.41 15.85
N ALA A 49 -6.26 0.58 14.94
CA ALA A 49 -7.67 0.18 14.82
C ALA A 49 -8.69 1.33 14.69
N LEU A 50 -8.25 2.58 14.48
CA LEU A 50 -9.13 3.75 14.35
C LEU A 50 -10.08 3.61 13.15
N GLY A 51 -9.60 3.09 12.01
CA GLY A 51 -10.46 2.88 10.84
C GLY A 51 -11.67 1.99 11.13
N ARG A 52 -11.53 0.99 12.03
CA ARG A 52 -12.61 0.07 12.37
C ARG A 52 -13.80 0.76 13.04
N THR A 53 -13.54 1.74 13.92
CA THR A 53 -14.62 2.49 14.58
C THR A 53 -15.35 3.43 13.62
N LEU A 54 -14.73 3.72 12.48
CA LEU A 54 -15.23 4.62 11.44
C LEU A 54 -15.88 3.90 10.25
N GLY A 55 -15.98 2.56 10.29
CA GLY A 55 -16.51 1.76 9.17
C GLY A 55 -15.52 1.54 8.03
N TYR A 56 -14.24 1.86 8.23
CA TYR A 56 -13.14 1.68 7.28
C TYR A 56 -12.04 0.81 7.90
N PRO A 57 -12.29 -0.48 8.20
CA PRO A 57 -11.27 -1.36 8.75
C PRO A 57 -10.08 -1.48 7.80
N THR A 58 -8.88 -1.11 8.27
CA THR A 58 -7.64 -1.25 7.50
C THR A 58 -6.82 -2.42 8.02
N ILE A 59 -6.20 -3.15 7.09
CA ILE A 59 -5.08 -4.03 7.42
C ILE A 59 -3.81 -3.19 7.51
N ASN A 60 -2.93 -3.53 8.45
CA ASN A 60 -1.61 -2.91 8.57
C ASN A 60 -0.57 -3.96 8.17
N LEU A 61 0.35 -3.64 7.27
CA LEU A 61 1.46 -4.53 6.99
C LEU A 61 2.58 -4.32 8.03
N GLY A 62 3.09 -5.43 8.55
CA GLY A 62 4.26 -5.45 9.43
C GLY A 62 5.18 -6.64 9.16
N GLY A 63 6.25 -6.71 9.94
CA GLY A 63 7.31 -7.71 9.81
C GLY A 63 8.41 -7.30 8.82
N GLU A 64 9.17 -8.27 8.33
CA GLU A 64 10.06 -8.12 7.16
C GLU A 64 9.21 -7.98 5.89
N ALA A 65 8.45 -6.90 5.78
CA ALA A 65 7.90 -6.52 4.48
C ALA A 65 9.10 -6.44 3.53
N ASP A 66 9.02 -7.12 2.39
CA ASP A 66 10.13 -7.20 1.41
C ASP A 66 10.22 -5.89 0.64
N LEU A 67 10.54 -4.83 1.38
CA LEU A 67 10.64 -3.46 0.94
C LEU A 67 12.02 -3.27 0.34
N TYR A 68 12.12 -3.55 -0.95
CA TYR A 68 13.29 -3.14 -1.73
C TYR A 68 13.43 -1.61 -1.77
N VAL A 69 12.30 -0.89 -1.96
CA VAL A 69 12.20 0.56 -1.99
C VAL A 69 10.86 0.98 -1.40
N SER A 70 10.86 1.96 -0.49
CA SER A 70 9.62 2.52 0.04
C SER A 70 8.89 3.34 -1.03
N PRO A 71 7.60 3.06 -1.30
CA PRO A 71 6.77 3.92 -2.14
C PRO A 71 6.77 5.38 -1.66
N LYS A 72 6.54 6.31 -2.58
CA LYS A 72 6.27 7.71 -2.21
C LYS A 72 5.16 7.80 -1.16
N PRO A 73 5.30 8.60 -0.09
CA PRO A 73 4.21 8.80 0.86
C PRO A 73 2.94 9.33 0.17
N GLY A 74 1.80 8.70 0.43
CA GLY A 74 0.53 9.05 -0.18
C GLY A 74 -0.49 7.91 -0.20
N ILE A 75 -1.58 8.18 -0.91
CA ILE A 75 -2.69 7.26 -1.15
C ILE A 75 -2.55 6.68 -2.56
N TYR A 76 -2.80 5.38 -2.66
CA TYR A 76 -2.75 4.60 -3.87
C TYR A 76 -4.03 3.81 -4.08
N PHE A 77 -4.35 3.54 -5.33
CA PHE A 77 -5.22 2.43 -5.70
C PHE A 77 -4.36 1.22 -6.01
N GLY A 78 -4.82 0.06 -5.55
CA GLY A 78 -4.09 -1.18 -5.64
C GLY A 78 -4.97 -2.41 -5.43
N THR A 79 -4.34 -3.56 -5.30
CA THR A 79 -5.04 -4.79 -4.88
C THR A 79 -4.34 -5.39 -3.67
N SER A 80 -5.06 -6.23 -2.93
CA SER A 80 -4.51 -7.08 -1.88
C SER A 80 -4.81 -8.52 -2.23
N VAL A 81 -3.76 -9.31 -2.43
CA VAL A 81 -3.83 -10.76 -2.68
C VAL A 81 -3.51 -11.50 -1.38
N ILE A 82 -4.44 -12.34 -0.92
CA ILE A 82 -4.25 -13.20 0.25
C ILE A 82 -3.43 -14.42 -0.16
N LEU A 83 -2.44 -14.77 0.68
CA LEU A 83 -1.52 -15.87 0.42
C LEU A 83 -1.69 -17.00 1.44
N GLU A 84 -1.71 -18.24 0.94
CA GLU A 84 -1.59 -19.47 1.73
C GLU A 84 -0.30 -20.20 1.33
N GLY A 85 0.76 -20.02 2.12
CA GLY A 85 2.11 -20.38 1.71
C GLY A 85 2.58 -19.49 0.56
N ASP A 86 2.84 -20.10 -0.60
CA ASP A 86 3.20 -19.41 -1.84
C ASP A 86 2.05 -19.37 -2.86
N ARG A 87 0.85 -19.81 -2.47
CA ARG A 87 -0.33 -19.80 -3.33
C ARG A 87 -1.19 -18.55 -3.07
N GLU A 88 -1.63 -17.91 -4.14
CA GLU A 88 -2.65 -16.86 -4.15
C GLU A 88 -4.05 -17.47 -4.03
N THR A 89 -4.88 -16.93 -3.14
CA THR A 89 -6.22 -17.48 -2.88
C THR A 89 -7.35 -16.52 -3.21
N GLU A 90 -7.28 -15.30 -2.70
CA GLU A 90 -8.34 -14.29 -2.83
C GLU A 90 -7.70 -12.94 -3.13
N GLN A 91 -8.36 -12.13 -3.95
CA GLN A 91 -7.89 -10.81 -4.32
C GLN A 91 -8.99 -9.78 -4.11
N TYR A 92 -8.63 -8.66 -3.49
CA TYR A 92 -9.52 -7.53 -3.25
C TYR A 92 -8.95 -6.25 -3.82
N ASN A 93 -9.81 -5.40 -4.37
CA ASN A 93 -9.43 -4.01 -4.67
C ASN A 93 -9.12 -3.28 -3.36
N ALA A 94 -8.12 -2.41 -3.37
CA ALA A 94 -7.63 -1.76 -2.18
C ALA A 94 -7.34 -0.28 -2.38
N ILE A 95 -7.57 0.49 -1.31
CA ILE A 95 -7.01 1.83 -1.15
C ILE A 95 -5.85 1.68 -0.17
N ILE A 96 -4.64 1.94 -0.65
CA ILE A 96 -3.41 1.76 0.13
C ILE A 96 -2.92 3.13 0.59
N SER A 97 -2.69 3.28 1.89
CA SER A 97 -2.01 4.42 2.48
C SER A 97 -0.59 3.99 2.83
N ALA A 98 0.40 4.70 2.32
CA ALA A 98 1.80 4.43 2.61
C ALA A 98 2.48 5.74 3.03
N GLY A 99 3.29 5.72 4.08
CA GLY A 99 3.85 6.95 4.62
C GLY A 99 4.79 6.75 5.80
N ASN A 100 5.18 7.84 6.44
CA ASN A 100 6.07 7.84 7.58
C ASN A 100 5.31 8.23 8.85
N ARG A 101 5.52 7.47 9.93
CA ARG A 101 5.07 7.84 11.28
C ARG A 101 6.25 8.27 12.13
N PRO A 102 6.13 9.38 12.88
CA PRO A 102 7.07 9.69 13.95
C PRO A 102 7.06 8.58 14.99
N THR A 103 8.24 8.08 15.37
CA THR A 103 8.42 7.07 16.42
C THR A 103 9.55 7.46 17.36
N VAL A 104 9.59 6.83 18.55
CA VAL A 104 10.68 7.03 19.50
C VAL A 104 11.96 6.41 18.91
N GLY A 105 12.81 7.25 18.32
CA GLY A 105 14.06 6.84 17.66
C GLY A 105 14.15 7.17 16.16
N GLY A 106 13.13 7.79 15.56
CA GLY A 106 13.15 8.22 14.15
C GLY A 106 11.78 8.13 13.48
N GLU A 107 11.76 8.09 12.16
CA GLU A 107 10.54 7.82 11.39
C GLU A 107 10.46 6.33 11.04
N SER A 108 9.27 5.74 11.16
CA SER A 108 8.99 4.38 10.66
C SER A 108 8.07 4.44 9.46
N TYR A 109 8.46 3.81 8.36
CA TYR A 109 7.59 3.67 7.19
C TYR A 109 6.47 2.67 7.48
N PHE A 110 5.23 3.02 7.14
CA PHE A 110 4.05 2.17 7.34
C PHE A 110 3.30 1.98 6.03
N ILE A 111 2.57 0.86 5.95
CA ILE A 111 1.62 0.57 4.88
C ILE A 111 0.32 0.06 5.50
N GLU A 112 -0.77 0.74 5.18
CA GLU A 112 -2.13 0.36 5.55
C GLU A 112 -2.96 0.19 4.28
N ALA A 113 -3.90 -0.76 4.28
CA ALA A 113 -4.82 -0.93 3.16
C ALA A 113 -6.26 -1.10 3.65
N PHE A 114 -7.17 -0.35 3.04
CA PHE A 114 -8.61 -0.60 3.12
C PHE A 114 -9.02 -1.48 1.94
N LEU A 115 -9.47 -2.70 2.22
CA LEU A 115 -9.91 -3.66 1.21
C LEU A 115 -11.39 -3.44 0.91
N LEU A 116 -11.70 -3.11 -0.34
CA LEU A 116 -13.07 -2.90 -0.78
C LEU A 116 -13.85 -4.21 -0.70
N ASP A 117 -15.05 -4.13 -0.13
CA ASP A 117 -16.04 -5.21 -0.06
C ASP A 117 -15.56 -6.46 0.72
N TYR A 118 -14.42 -6.36 1.41
CA TYR A 118 -13.94 -7.39 2.34
C TYR A 118 -14.56 -7.20 3.72
N SER A 119 -15.04 -8.30 4.29
CA SER A 119 -15.46 -8.39 5.69
C SER A 119 -14.78 -9.58 6.34
N GLY A 120 -13.98 -9.33 7.39
CA GLY A 120 -13.29 -10.40 8.09
C GLY A 120 -12.09 -9.89 8.86
N ASP A 121 -11.24 -10.84 9.24
CA ASP A 121 -9.99 -10.59 9.95
C ASP A 121 -8.85 -11.31 9.22
N LEU A 122 -7.81 -10.56 8.90
CA LEU A 122 -6.61 -11.05 8.22
C LEU A 122 -5.38 -11.09 9.14
N TYR A 123 -5.49 -10.81 10.45
CA TYR A 123 -4.33 -10.81 11.34
C TYR A 123 -3.54 -12.12 11.26
N GLY A 124 -2.22 -12.01 11.13
CA GLY A 124 -1.30 -13.13 10.97
C GLY A 124 -1.26 -13.74 9.56
N ARG A 125 -2.17 -13.36 8.65
CA ARG A 125 -2.14 -13.81 7.25
C ARG A 125 -1.07 -13.06 6.47
N LYS A 126 -0.46 -13.75 5.51
CA LYS A 126 0.41 -13.12 4.51
C LYS A 126 -0.44 -12.55 3.40
N VAL A 127 -0.11 -11.35 2.96
CA VAL A 127 -0.72 -10.70 1.81
C VAL A 127 0.35 -10.11 0.91
N LEU A 128 0.01 -9.92 -0.36
CA LEU A 128 0.77 -9.16 -1.34
C LEU A 128 -0.08 -7.97 -1.76
N LEU A 129 0.44 -6.76 -1.57
CA LEU A 129 -0.18 -5.53 -2.03
C LEU A 129 0.40 -5.14 -3.37
N GLU A 130 -0.45 -4.94 -4.37
CA GLU A 130 -0.08 -4.43 -5.69
C GLU A 130 -0.38 -2.93 -5.76
N PHE A 131 0.63 -2.12 -6.06
CA PHE A 131 0.50 -0.68 -6.23
C PHE A 131 0.22 -0.37 -7.71
N LEU A 132 -1.00 0.04 -8.02
CA LEU A 132 -1.42 0.29 -9.40
C LEU A 132 -1.31 1.77 -9.79
N LYS A 133 -1.75 2.67 -8.90
CA LYS A 133 -1.84 4.10 -9.20
C LYS A 133 -1.62 4.95 -7.96
N TYR A 134 -0.75 5.96 -8.05
CA TYR A 134 -0.68 7.03 -7.05
C TYR A 134 -1.83 8.01 -7.24
N VAL A 135 -2.56 8.30 -6.16
CA VAL A 135 -3.80 9.10 -6.19
C VAL A 135 -3.57 10.50 -5.69
N ARG A 136 -3.00 10.62 -4.48
CA ARG A 136 -2.78 11.92 -3.82
C ARG A 136 -1.77 11.78 -2.68
N LYS A 137 -1.22 12.92 -2.26
CA LYS A 137 -0.44 13.01 -1.01
C LYS A 137 -1.32 12.76 0.22
N GLU A 138 -0.69 12.45 1.33
CA GLU A 138 -1.33 12.44 2.66
C GLU A 138 -1.88 13.83 3.00
N ILE A 139 -3.01 13.86 3.72
CA ILE A 139 -3.67 15.09 4.15
C ILE A 139 -3.82 15.01 5.67
N THR A 140 -3.42 16.08 6.36
CA THR A 140 -3.73 16.26 7.78
C THR A 140 -5.14 16.82 7.89
N PHE A 141 -5.97 16.22 8.75
CA PHE A 141 -7.34 16.66 8.98
C PHE A 141 -7.46 17.32 10.35
N GLU A 142 -8.22 18.40 10.41
CA GLU A 142 -8.45 19.14 11.66
C GLU A 142 -9.47 18.45 12.56
N ASN A 143 -10.32 17.60 11.99
CA ASN A 143 -11.36 16.87 12.70
C ASN A 143 -11.77 15.60 11.97
N LEU A 144 -12.58 14.79 12.66
CA LEU A 144 -13.04 13.49 12.18
C LEU A 144 -13.94 13.60 10.93
N ASP A 145 -14.77 14.64 10.84
CA ASP A 145 -15.69 14.81 9.71
C ASP A 145 -14.94 15.07 8.40
N GLN A 146 -13.86 15.85 8.44
CA GLN A 146 -13.01 16.06 7.27
C GLN A 146 -12.32 14.76 6.82
N LEU A 147 -11.81 13.97 7.76
CA LEU A 147 -11.23 12.65 7.48
C LEU A 147 -12.26 11.76 6.79
N MET A 148 -13.46 11.62 7.38
CA MET A 148 -14.52 10.78 6.85
C MET A 148 -14.97 11.19 5.45
N LYS A 149 -15.11 12.49 5.20
CA LYS A 149 -15.44 13.01 3.87
C LYS A 149 -14.37 12.62 2.84
N GLN A 150 -13.09 12.77 3.19
CA GLN A 150 -12.02 12.39 2.27
C GLN A 150 -11.96 10.88 2.03
N MET A 151 -12.13 10.05 3.07
CA MET A 151 -12.19 8.59 2.92
C MET A 151 -13.31 8.16 1.98
N LYS A 152 -14.48 8.81 2.06
CA LYS A 152 -15.60 8.52 1.14
C LYS A 152 -15.30 8.94 -0.30
N LEU A 153 -14.64 10.08 -0.50
CA LEU A 153 -14.20 10.52 -1.82
C LEU A 153 -13.20 9.53 -2.42
N ASP A 154 -12.21 9.11 -1.62
CA ASP A 154 -11.21 8.13 -2.06
C ASP A 154 -11.87 6.78 -2.41
N GLU A 155 -12.85 6.32 -1.62
CA GLU A 155 -13.63 5.12 -1.92
C GLU A 155 -14.40 5.22 -3.24
N ASN A 156 -15.11 6.34 -3.47
CA ASN A 156 -15.84 6.55 -4.72
C ASN A 156 -14.90 6.60 -5.93
N HIS A 157 -13.75 7.26 -5.80
CA HIS A 157 -12.74 7.30 -6.85
C HIS A 157 -12.14 5.92 -7.12
N ALA A 158 -11.85 5.14 -6.07
CA ALA A 158 -11.36 3.77 -6.22
C ALA A 158 -12.38 2.92 -6.98
N ARG A 159 -13.66 2.95 -6.58
CA ARG A 159 -14.73 2.20 -7.26
C ARG A 159 -14.85 2.58 -8.74
N HIS A 160 -14.77 3.87 -9.05
CA HIS A 160 -14.76 4.35 -10.44
C HIS A 160 -13.51 3.86 -11.20
N TYR A 161 -12.34 3.92 -10.59
CA TYR A 161 -11.09 3.43 -11.19
C TYR A 161 -11.19 1.94 -11.55
N PHE A 162 -11.62 1.10 -10.60
CA PHE A 162 -11.70 -0.34 -10.81
C PHE A 162 -12.82 -0.78 -11.75
N SER A 163 -13.92 -0.02 -11.86
CA SER A 163 -14.98 -0.34 -12.82
C SER A 163 -14.51 -0.24 -14.28
N HIS A 164 -13.64 0.72 -14.58
CA HIS A 164 -13.12 0.95 -15.93
C HIS A 164 -11.90 0.07 -16.26
N ARG A 165 -11.18 -0.40 -15.24
CA ARG A 165 -9.99 -1.27 -15.44
C ARG A 165 -10.33 -2.71 -15.82
N ASN A 166 -11.51 -3.19 -15.44
CA ASN A 166 -11.99 -4.53 -15.79
C ASN A 166 -12.62 -4.61 -17.20
N THR A 167 -12.62 -3.50 -17.93
CA THR A 167 -13.22 -3.38 -19.28
C THR A 167 -12.17 -3.30 -20.40
N GLU A 168 -10.88 -3.40 -20.08
CA GLU A 168 -9.75 -3.46 -21.01
C GLU A 168 -9.09 -4.84 -20.98
#